data_AF-A0A3B0BEV7-F1
#
_entry.id   AF-A0A3B0BEV7-F1
#
_cell.length_a   1.000
_cell.length_b   1.000
_cell.length_c   1.000
_cell.angle_alpha   90.00
_cell.angle_beta   90.00
_cell.angle_gamma   90.00
#
_symmetry.space_group_name_H-M   'P 1'
#
loop_
_entity.id
_entity.type
_entity.pdbx_description
1 polymer ?
#
loop_
_entity_poly.entity_id
_entity_poly.type
_entity_poly.pdbx_seq_one_letter_code
_entity_poly.pdbx_strand_id
1 'polypeptide(L)'
;MFGGKVMRSYIPLLLVCHLVFAALLTLLPAQTLAAGGPFGQEDTAVFESLQAGRKIPDPGVYEAPAEPTVFLTFDDGPSEHTGAVLDLLRQEDVPATFFVLGQNVSSHVELLGRMVREGHAVGNHTFDHVYDKLYGSFAEFWRQTQLTETALDSKAGIQTRLLRAPGGTYTNFDGAYFYLLEQAGYIVHDWNVDSGDSKRKGVPAKEIVAGATNLSSTKKTPNEIVVLMHDGAGHGETVKALPEVIRFYKERGYKFSSLSPAVQPIQSPLGKLKWKRGLALTDYTRWLAAAREHSALYAEKPVMETLPADTAAETREGTVDESASKAPLPLPPLTLDVSGRAVTFTGNGYSMRGDKLYMPLRDIAEAMGASVEWRGSSSVAVLKLGMREVIYDLPHRFITVSGPGKPDKRMNLADISLIDSRLIVPLYTAVELLGGEIGSDSKGGDHREVRIELRPGYPLAFAPTFSFVPPNSLKK
;
A
#
# COMPACT_ATOMS: atom_id res chain seq x y z
N MET A 1 41.69 41.36 -60.50
CA MET A 1 41.28 39.95 -60.60
C MET A 1 41.61 39.25 -59.29
N PHE A 2 40.68 38.43 -58.84
CA PHE A 2 40.65 37.68 -57.58
C PHE A 2 41.83 36.70 -57.37
N GLY A 3 42.12 36.41 -56.10
CA GLY A 3 42.86 35.23 -55.64
C GLY A 3 43.85 35.57 -54.52
N GLY A 4 43.91 34.89 -53.37
CA GLY A 4 43.21 33.72 -52.89
C GLY A 4 43.64 33.45 -51.44
N LYS A 5 42.63 33.24 -50.59
CA LYS A 5 42.60 32.27 -49.48
C LYS A 5 43.80 32.24 -48.53
N VAL A 6 43.72 33.12 -47.54
CA VAL A 6 44.19 32.90 -46.17
C VAL A 6 43.45 31.70 -45.58
N MET A 7 43.86 30.48 -45.93
CA MET A 7 43.23 29.25 -45.41
C MET A 7 44.29 28.16 -45.30
N ARG A 8 45.29 28.39 -44.43
CA ARG A 8 46.29 27.36 -44.10
C ARG A 8 46.77 27.31 -42.66
N SER A 9 46.22 28.10 -41.74
CA SER A 9 46.72 28.15 -40.33
C SER A 9 45.74 27.74 -39.23
N TYR A 10 44.51 27.31 -39.52
CA TYR A 10 43.53 26.94 -38.48
C TYR A 10 43.18 25.45 -38.40
N ILE A 11 43.69 24.63 -39.32
CA ILE A 11 43.43 23.17 -39.34
C ILE A 11 44.12 22.43 -38.17
N PRO A 12 45.34 22.78 -37.72
CA PRO A 12 45.97 22.07 -36.60
C PRO A 12 45.30 22.37 -35.25
N LEU A 13 44.72 23.57 -35.08
CA LEU A 13 44.18 24.02 -33.80
C LEU A 13 42.79 23.42 -33.51
N LEU A 14 41.97 23.21 -34.54
CA LEU A 14 40.65 22.57 -34.42
C LEU A 14 40.75 21.07 -34.14
N LEU A 15 41.77 20.38 -34.67
CA LEU A 15 42.00 18.95 -34.40
C LEU A 15 42.49 18.69 -32.97
N VAL A 16 43.31 19.58 -32.40
CA VAL A 16 43.79 19.45 -31.02
C VAL A 16 42.67 19.74 -30.01
N CYS A 17 41.78 20.70 -30.28
CA CYS A 17 40.60 20.94 -29.42
C CYS A 17 39.60 19.77 -29.44
N HIS A 18 39.39 19.07 -30.57
CA HIS A 18 38.52 17.89 -30.60
C HIS A 18 39.12 16.67 -29.91
N LEU A 19 40.44 16.47 -29.98
CA LEU A 19 41.09 15.35 -29.28
C LEU A 19 41.16 15.56 -27.77
N VAL A 20 41.31 16.80 -27.29
CA VAL A 20 41.25 17.11 -25.85
C VAL A 20 39.82 17.01 -25.31
N PHE A 21 38.80 17.38 -26.10
CA PHE A 21 37.39 17.22 -25.70
C PHE A 21 36.94 15.75 -25.69
N ALA A 22 37.45 14.92 -26.62
CA ALA A 22 37.18 13.48 -26.64
C ALA A 22 37.91 12.72 -25.52
N ALA A 23 39.08 13.19 -25.08
CA ALA A 23 39.82 12.59 -23.96
C ALA A 23 39.34 13.03 -22.57
N LEU A 24 38.63 14.16 -22.46
CA LEU A 24 38.00 14.59 -21.20
C LEU A 24 36.64 13.92 -20.92
N LEU A 25 36.04 13.25 -21.91
CA LEU A 25 34.80 12.49 -21.72
C LEU A 25 35.00 11.05 -21.22
N THR A 26 36.25 10.57 -21.11
CA THR A 26 36.53 9.17 -20.72
C THR A 26 37.05 9.01 -19.28
N LEU A 27 37.07 10.08 -18.48
CA LEU A 27 37.58 10.06 -17.10
C LEU A 27 36.63 10.75 -16.10
N LEU A 28 35.33 10.48 -16.21
CA LEU A 28 34.41 10.69 -15.09
C LEU A 28 34.19 9.35 -14.39
N PRO A 29 34.46 9.22 -13.08
CA PRO A 29 34.02 8.06 -12.33
C PRO A 29 32.49 8.08 -12.33
N ALA A 30 31.89 7.06 -12.94
CA ALA A 30 30.46 6.82 -12.83
C ALA A 30 30.15 6.48 -11.37
N GLN A 31 29.72 7.48 -10.60
CA GLN A 31 29.05 7.27 -9.34
C GLN A 31 27.63 7.85 -9.43
N THR A 32 26.71 6.89 -9.57
CA THR A 32 25.38 6.81 -8.96
C THR A 32 24.45 8.04 -9.04
N LEU A 33 23.35 7.91 -9.79
CA LEU A 33 21.99 7.93 -9.24
C LEU A 33 20.95 7.59 -10.34
N ALA A 34 20.45 6.36 -10.30
CA ALA A 34 19.09 5.99 -10.74
C ALA A 34 18.82 4.58 -10.17
N ALA A 35 17.93 4.48 -9.20
CA ALA A 35 17.37 3.20 -8.78
C ALA A 35 16.55 2.64 -9.95
N GLY A 36 17.15 1.72 -10.71
CA GLY A 36 16.60 1.18 -11.95
C GLY A 36 17.68 0.97 -13.01
N GLY A 37 18.63 0.07 -12.75
CA GLY A 37 19.66 -0.28 -13.74
C GLY A 37 19.02 -0.91 -15.01
N PRO A 38 19.64 -0.75 -16.20
CA PRO A 38 19.13 -1.34 -17.43
C PRO A 38 19.09 -2.87 -17.34
N PHE A 39 18.07 -3.46 -17.95
CA PHE A 39 17.90 -4.92 -18.05
C PHE A 39 19.19 -5.56 -18.59
N GLY A 40 19.84 -6.37 -17.76
CA GLY A 40 21.19 -6.87 -18.00
C GLY A 40 21.27 -8.34 -18.43
N GLN A 41 22.51 -8.80 -18.68
CA GLN A 41 22.80 -10.20 -18.99
C GLN A 41 22.42 -11.14 -17.82
N GLU A 42 22.60 -10.68 -16.58
CA GLU A 42 22.15 -11.40 -15.37
C GLU A 42 20.63 -11.53 -15.32
N ASP A 43 19.89 -10.47 -15.66
CA ASP A 43 18.41 -10.49 -15.70
C ASP A 43 17.88 -11.49 -16.74
N THR A 44 18.63 -11.71 -17.82
CA THR A 44 18.31 -12.71 -18.85
C THR A 44 18.48 -14.13 -18.32
N ALA A 45 19.59 -14.41 -17.64
CA ALA A 45 19.85 -15.73 -17.05
C ALA A 45 18.80 -16.07 -15.97
N VAL A 46 18.42 -15.07 -15.15
CA VAL A 46 17.34 -15.24 -14.17
C VAL A 46 16.02 -15.51 -14.87
N PHE A 47 15.66 -14.74 -15.91
CA PHE A 47 14.44 -14.97 -16.69
C PHE A 47 14.35 -16.39 -17.23
N GLU A 48 15.43 -16.90 -17.87
CA GLU A 48 15.47 -18.26 -18.41
C GLU A 48 15.29 -19.31 -17.31
N SER A 49 15.87 -19.08 -16.13
CA SER A 49 15.71 -19.96 -14.98
C SER A 49 14.26 -19.98 -14.46
N LEU A 50 13.65 -18.81 -14.34
CA LEU A 50 12.25 -18.66 -13.92
C LEU A 50 11.28 -19.26 -14.95
N GLN A 51 11.53 -19.06 -16.24
CA GLN A 51 10.74 -19.63 -17.33
C GLN A 51 10.84 -21.16 -17.37
N ALA A 52 11.99 -21.72 -16.98
CA ALA A 52 12.17 -23.16 -16.77
C ALA A 52 11.51 -23.68 -15.48
N GLY A 53 10.79 -22.85 -14.73
CA GLY A 53 10.06 -23.21 -13.52
C GLY A 53 10.93 -23.34 -12.27
N ARG A 54 12.17 -22.81 -12.29
CA ARG A 54 13.06 -22.84 -11.13
C ARG A 54 12.77 -21.68 -10.18
N LYS A 55 12.99 -21.91 -8.90
CA LYS A 55 13.04 -20.85 -7.88
C LYS A 55 14.45 -20.29 -7.82
N ILE A 56 14.58 -18.97 -7.79
CA ILE A 56 15.87 -18.32 -7.52
C ILE A 56 16.12 -18.37 -6.01
N PRO A 57 17.31 -18.78 -5.54
CA PRO A 57 17.65 -18.69 -4.14
C PRO A 57 17.62 -17.23 -3.67
N ASP A 58 16.95 -17.00 -2.55
CA ASP A 58 16.92 -15.73 -1.86
C ASP A 58 18.31 -15.45 -1.24
N PRO A 59 18.99 -14.36 -1.61
CA PRO A 59 20.29 -13.98 -1.07
C PRO A 59 20.21 -13.25 0.28
N GLY A 60 19.00 -13.08 0.84
CA GLY A 60 18.75 -12.38 2.09
C GLY A 60 19.62 -12.88 3.24
N VAL A 61 20.05 -11.93 4.08
CA VAL A 61 20.76 -12.21 5.33
C VAL A 61 19.74 -12.21 6.45
N TYR A 62 19.51 -13.38 7.04
CA TYR A 62 18.53 -13.59 8.08
C TYR A 62 19.18 -13.99 9.39
N GLU A 63 18.58 -13.56 10.48
CA GLU A 63 18.98 -13.93 11.83
C GLU A 63 18.24 -15.19 12.25
N ALA A 64 18.99 -16.25 12.54
CA ALA A 64 18.42 -17.42 13.16
C ALA A 64 18.12 -17.12 14.64
N PRO A 65 16.94 -17.48 15.16
CA PRO A 65 16.65 -17.33 16.58
C PRO A 65 17.69 -18.08 17.43
N ALA A 66 18.30 -17.37 18.38
CA ALA A 66 19.30 -17.93 19.29
C ALA A 66 18.72 -18.99 20.24
N GLU A 67 17.43 -18.86 20.54
CA GLU A 67 16.64 -19.77 21.38
C GLU A 67 15.40 -20.26 20.63
N PRO A 68 14.81 -21.42 21.00
CA PRO A 68 13.56 -21.88 20.43
C PRO A 68 12.46 -20.82 20.54
N THR A 69 12.02 -20.30 19.40
CA THR A 69 11.08 -19.18 19.32
C THR A 69 9.85 -19.57 18.52
N VAL A 70 8.68 -19.18 19.01
CA VAL A 70 7.39 -19.32 18.35
C VAL A 70 6.87 -17.95 17.93
N PHE A 71 6.43 -17.88 16.67
CA PHE A 71 5.79 -16.74 16.04
C PHE A 71 4.34 -17.12 15.82
N LEU A 72 3.45 -16.64 16.70
CA LEU A 72 2.02 -16.77 16.49
C LEU A 72 1.61 -15.79 15.39
N THR A 73 0.92 -16.30 14.37
CA THR A 73 0.48 -15.49 13.24
C THR A 73 -1.02 -15.66 12.99
N PHE A 74 -1.69 -14.55 12.69
CA PHE A 74 -3.14 -14.48 12.49
C PHE A 74 -3.44 -13.88 11.12
N ASP A 75 -4.19 -14.61 10.30
CA ASP A 75 -4.60 -14.20 8.97
C ASP A 75 -6.08 -13.75 8.93
N ASP A 76 -6.44 -13.03 7.87
CA ASP A 76 -7.79 -12.57 7.49
C ASP A 76 -8.43 -11.44 8.31
N GLY A 77 -7.81 -11.03 9.42
CA GLY A 77 -8.25 -9.88 10.21
C GLY A 77 -8.02 -8.50 9.55
N PRO A 78 -8.37 -7.41 10.25
CA PRO A 78 -9.10 -7.41 11.52
C PRO A 78 -10.59 -7.73 11.35
N SER A 79 -11.20 -8.29 12.40
CA SER A 79 -12.63 -8.65 12.49
C SER A 79 -13.17 -8.44 13.92
N GLU A 80 -14.42 -8.89 14.17
CA GLU A 80 -15.00 -8.94 15.51
C GLU A 80 -14.22 -9.81 16.52
N HIS A 81 -13.33 -10.70 16.05
CA HIS A 81 -12.54 -11.58 16.91
C HIS A 81 -11.18 -10.99 17.30
N THR A 82 -10.63 -10.09 16.49
CA THR A 82 -9.28 -9.53 16.66
C THR A 82 -9.09 -8.88 18.03
N GLY A 83 -10.08 -8.13 18.51
CA GLY A 83 -9.99 -7.48 19.82
C GLY A 83 -9.81 -8.48 20.97
N ALA A 84 -10.50 -9.62 20.92
CA ALA A 84 -10.37 -10.67 21.92
C ALA A 84 -9.03 -11.42 21.82
N VAL A 85 -8.51 -11.60 20.60
CA VAL A 85 -7.15 -12.14 20.39
C VAL A 85 -6.11 -11.22 21.02
N LEU A 86 -6.16 -9.91 20.75
CA LEU A 86 -5.25 -8.92 21.34
C LEU A 86 -5.33 -8.92 22.87
N ASP A 87 -6.54 -8.98 23.44
CA ASP A 87 -6.72 -9.03 24.89
C ASP A 87 -6.05 -10.26 25.53
N LEU A 88 -6.16 -11.44 24.90
CA LEU A 88 -5.52 -12.67 25.37
C LEU A 88 -3.99 -12.61 25.23
N LEU A 89 -3.48 -12.11 24.11
CA LEU A 89 -2.05 -11.95 23.88
C LEU A 89 -1.43 -11.00 24.90
N ARG A 90 -2.09 -9.87 25.19
CA ARG A 90 -1.66 -8.92 26.23
C ARG A 90 -1.69 -9.52 27.63
N GLN A 91 -2.73 -10.29 27.97
CA GLN A 91 -2.81 -10.98 29.27
C GLN A 91 -1.66 -11.96 29.49
N GLU A 92 -1.19 -12.58 28.40
CA GLU A 92 -0.11 -13.55 28.43
C GLU A 92 1.28 -12.94 28.16
N ASP A 93 1.37 -11.63 27.90
CA ASP A 93 2.61 -10.94 27.48
C ASP A 93 3.27 -11.62 26.26
N VAL A 94 2.46 -11.90 25.23
CA VAL A 94 2.87 -12.62 24.03
C VAL A 94 2.77 -11.71 22.79
N PRO A 95 3.89 -11.31 22.17
CA PRO A 95 3.86 -10.66 20.87
C PRO A 95 3.45 -11.65 19.76
N ALA A 96 2.91 -11.12 18.66
CA ALA A 96 2.36 -11.90 17.55
C ALA A 96 2.44 -11.11 16.24
N THR A 97 2.05 -11.74 15.12
CA THR A 97 1.98 -11.08 13.80
C THR A 97 0.59 -11.20 13.21
N PHE A 98 0.03 -10.11 12.68
CA PHE A 98 -1.28 -10.09 12.04
C PHE A 98 -1.12 -9.79 10.54
N PHE A 99 -1.43 -10.76 9.68
CA PHE A 99 -1.49 -10.55 8.24
C PHE A 99 -2.91 -10.13 7.85
N VAL A 100 -3.07 -8.84 7.58
CA VAL A 100 -4.39 -8.23 7.46
C VAL A 100 -4.85 -8.02 6.02
N LEU A 101 -6.17 -8.10 5.81
CA LEU A 101 -6.81 -7.79 4.54
C LEU A 101 -6.98 -6.29 4.37
N GLY A 102 -6.57 -5.76 3.22
CA GLY A 102 -6.66 -4.33 2.91
C GLY A 102 -8.09 -3.79 2.97
N GLN A 103 -9.09 -4.59 2.59
CA GLN A 103 -10.50 -4.19 2.66
C GLN A 103 -10.99 -3.95 4.09
N ASN A 104 -10.38 -4.59 5.10
CA ASN A 104 -10.77 -4.48 6.50
C ASN A 104 -10.08 -3.30 7.22
N VAL A 105 -9.04 -2.71 6.63
CA VAL A 105 -8.22 -1.67 7.27
C VAL A 105 -9.04 -0.45 7.65
N SER A 106 -9.86 0.07 6.72
CA SER A 106 -10.57 1.34 6.94
C SER A 106 -11.62 1.28 8.05
N SER A 107 -12.22 0.12 8.30
CA SER A 107 -13.21 -0.07 9.36
C SER A 107 -12.61 -0.44 10.72
N HIS A 108 -11.30 -0.72 10.78
CA HIS A 108 -10.64 -1.25 11.97
C HIS A 108 -9.31 -0.55 12.29
N VAL A 109 -9.20 0.74 11.97
CA VAL A 109 -7.99 1.55 12.25
C VAL A 109 -7.60 1.52 13.73
N GLU A 110 -8.60 1.47 14.63
CA GLU A 110 -8.36 1.37 16.08
C GLU A 110 -7.65 0.07 16.46
N LEU A 111 -8.09 -1.07 15.93
CA LEU A 111 -7.49 -2.38 16.18
C LEU A 111 -6.07 -2.47 15.59
N LEU A 112 -5.85 -1.91 14.40
CA LEU A 112 -4.50 -1.79 13.82
C LEU A 112 -3.57 -0.94 14.68
N GLY A 113 -4.07 0.18 15.22
CA GLY A 113 -3.33 1.00 16.17
C GLY A 113 -3.02 0.26 17.48
N ARG A 114 -3.93 -0.59 17.95
CA ARG A 114 -3.68 -1.49 19.09
C ARG A 114 -2.59 -2.51 18.79
N MET A 115 -2.63 -3.17 17.63
CA MET A 115 -1.60 -4.13 17.22
C MET A 115 -0.20 -3.53 17.37
N VAL A 116 0.02 -2.34 16.82
CA VAL A 116 1.32 -1.66 16.89
C VAL A 116 1.68 -1.24 18.32
N ARG A 117 0.76 -0.61 19.06
CA ARG A 117 1.02 -0.14 20.44
C ARG A 117 1.29 -1.28 21.42
N GLU A 118 0.71 -2.45 21.18
CA GLU A 118 0.85 -3.64 22.03
C GLU A 118 2.04 -4.54 21.59
N GLY A 119 2.86 -4.08 20.63
CA GLY A 119 4.12 -4.75 20.26
C GLY A 119 3.98 -5.87 19.22
N HIS A 120 2.83 -5.97 18.55
CA HIS A 120 2.60 -6.93 17.47
C HIS A 120 3.09 -6.39 16.12
N ALA A 121 3.52 -7.29 15.24
CA ALA A 121 3.82 -6.94 13.86
C ALA A 121 2.54 -6.99 13.00
N VAL A 122 2.46 -6.11 12.01
CA VAL A 122 1.39 -6.11 11.01
C VAL A 122 1.99 -6.43 9.64
N GLY A 123 1.43 -7.42 8.97
CA GLY A 123 1.78 -7.86 7.63
C GLY A 123 0.64 -7.68 6.64
N ASN A 124 0.96 -7.76 5.36
CA ASN A 124 0.02 -7.62 4.25
C ASN A 124 -0.53 -9.00 3.87
N HIS A 125 -1.86 -9.16 3.77
CA HIS A 125 -2.52 -10.38 3.30
C HIS A 125 -3.34 -10.19 2.02
N THR A 126 -2.91 -9.26 1.16
CA THR A 126 -3.65 -8.79 -0.02
C THR A 126 -4.97 -8.11 0.34
N PHE A 127 -5.82 -7.77 -0.65
CA PHE A 127 -6.92 -6.83 -0.44
C PHE A 127 -8.21 -7.51 -0.03
N ASP A 128 -8.66 -8.53 -0.79
CA ASP A 128 -9.99 -9.13 -0.63
C ASP A 128 -10.00 -10.66 -0.49
N HIS A 129 -8.84 -11.31 -0.59
CA HIS A 129 -8.70 -12.76 -0.47
C HIS A 129 -9.54 -13.58 -1.50
N VAL A 130 -9.82 -13.02 -2.69
CA VAL A 130 -10.56 -13.73 -3.76
C VAL A 130 -9.61 -14.48 -4.70
N TYR A 131 -9.35 -15.75 -4.39
CA TYR A 131 -8.39 -16.63 -5.08
C TYR A 131 -8.40 -16.57 -6.62
N ASP A 132 -9.57 -16.75 -7.24
CA ASP A 132 -9.69 -16.86 -8.70
C ASP A 132 -9.27 -15.58 -9.43
N LYS A 133 -9.39 -14.43 -8.76
CA LYS A 133 -8.87 -13.15 -9.27
C LYS A 133 -7.40 -13.03 -8.93
N LEU A 134 -7.08 -13.25 -7.66
CA LEU A 134 -5.77 -12.98 -7.07
C LEU A 134 -4.62 -13.69 -7.80
N TYR A 135 -4.79 -14.97 -8.13
CA TYR A 135 -3.70 -15.78 -8.71
C TYR A 135 -3.76 -15.94 -10.23
N GLY A 136 -4.72 -15.28 -10.89
CA GLY A 136 -4.86 -15.30 -12.34
C GLY A 136 -3.68 -14.65 -13.07
N SER A 137 -3.02 -13.66 -12.45
CA SER A 137 -1.81 -13.03 -12.99
C SER A 137 -1.00 -12.34 -11.89
N PHE A 138 0.32 -12.21 -12.09
CA PHE A 138 1.16 -11.44 -11.17
C PHE A 138 0.70 -9.98 -11.06
N ALA A 139 0.17 -9.41 -12.15
CA ALA A 139 -0.37 -8.06 -12.17
C ALA A 139 -1.48 -7.85 -11.13
N GLU A 140 -2.40 -8.80 -11.03
CA GLU A 140 -3.51 -8.72 -10.08
C GLU A 140 -3.04 -8.94 -8.65
N PHE A 141 -2.15 -9.92 -8.42
CA PHE A 141 -1.53 -10.14 -7.11
C PHE A 141 -0.78 -8.89 -6.61
N TRP A 142 0.05 -8.31 -7.48
CA TRP A 142 0.76 -7.07 -7.24
C TRP A 142 -0.22 -5.93 -6.91
N ARG A 143 -1.25 -5.73 -7.74
CA ARG A 143 -2.27 -4.70 -7.53
C ARG A 143 -2.96 -4.83 -6.18
N GLN A 144 -3.36 -6.03 -5.77
CA GLN A 144 -3.98 -6.24 -4.46
C GLN A 144 -3.02 -5.98 -3.31
N THR A 145 -1.76 -6.42 -3.44
CA THR A 145 -0.71 -6.16 -2.45
C THR A 145 -0.52 -4.65 -2.26
N GLN A 146 -0.40 -3.90 -3.36
CA GLN A 146 -0.24 -2.44 -3.35
C GLN A 146 -1.45 -1.69 -2.79
N LEU A 147 -2.68 -2.18 -3.06
CA LEU A 147 -3.88 -1.60 -2.45
C LEU A 147 -3.88 -1.76 -0.93
N THR A 148 -3.46 -2.92 -0.43
CA THR A 148 -3.38 -3.17 1.01
C THR A 148 -2.27 -2.34 1.65
N GLU A 149 -1.10 -2.24 1.01
CA GLU A 149 -0.02 -1.38 1.48
C GLU A 149 -0.46 0.09 1.55
N THR A 150 -1.11 0.59 0.50
CA THR A 150 -1.67 1.95 0.48
C THR A 150 -2.72 2.15 1.57
N ALA A 151 -3.57 1.16 1.83
CA ALA A 151 -4.57 1.24 2.89
C ALA A 151 -3.91 1.29 4.27
N LEU A 152 -2.93 0.42 4.53
CA LEU A 152 -2.18 0.39 5.78
C LEU A 152 -1.45 1.70 6.04
N ASP A 153 -0.75 2.24 5.05
CA ASP A 153 -0.01 3.50 5.17
C ASP A 153 -0.97 4.68 5.35
N SER A 154 -1.91 4.87 4.41
CA SER A 154 -2.74 6.08 4.37
C SER A 154 -3.84 6.14 5.44
N LYS A 155 -4.24 5.00 6.02
CA LYS A 155 -5.32 4.95 7.03
C LYS A 155 -4.81 4.66 8.43
N ALA A 156 -3.77 3.85 8.57
CA ALA A 156 -3.24 3.41 9.86
C ALA A 156 -1.80 3.88 10.13
N GLY A 157 -1.12 4.49 9.15
CA GLY A 157 0.28 4.89 9.28
C GLY A 157 1.25 3.70 9.39
N ILE A 158 0.83 2.53 8.89
CA ILE A 158 1.59 1.29 8.99
C ILE A 158 2.27 1.00 7.66
N GLN A 159 3.58 0.82 7.70
CA GLN A 159 4.37 0.34 6.57
C GLN A 159 4.94 -1.03 6.93
N THR A 160 4.87 -1.98 6.02
CA THR A 160 5.33 -3.35 6.29
C THR A 160 5.92 -4.00 5.05
N ARG A 161 6.99 -4.76 5.27
CA ARG A 161 7.60 -5.62 4.26
C ARG A 161 7.07 -7.05 4.34
N LEU A 162 6.37 -7.40 5.43
CA LEU A 162 5.87 -8.74 5.65
C LEU A 162 4.65 -8.98 4.76
N LEU A 163 4.67 -10.06 4.00
CA LEU A 163 3.60 -10.45 3.09
C LEU A 163 3.26 -11.93 3.30
N ARG A 164 1.98 -12.25 3.39
CA ARG A 164 1.51 -13.63 3.35
C ARG A 164 0.51 -13.80 2.24
N ALA A 165 0.70 -14.83 1.43
CA ALA A 165 -0.17 -15.16 0.31
C ALA A 165 -1.44 -15.87 0.83
N PRO A 166 -2.65 -15.40 0.51
CA PRO A 166 -3.91 -16.12 0.71
C PRO A 166 -3.84 -17.60 0.34
N GLY A 167 -4.08 -18.49 1.31
CA GLY A 167 -4.00 -19.94 1.12
C GLY A 167 -2.59 -20.52 0.94
N GLY A 168 -1.56 -19.73 1.26
CA GLY A 168 -0.15 -20.12 1.21
C GLY A 168 0.43 -20.14 -0.20
N THR A 169 1.76 -20.22 -0.30
CA THR A 169 2.44 -20.17 -1.60
C THR A 169 2.44 -21.52 -2.35
N TYR A 170 2.27 -22.66 -1.65
CA TYR A 170 2.28 -23.99 -2.27
C TYR A 170 1.19 -24.11 -3.33
N THR A 171 1.56 -24.46 -4.57
CA THR A 171 0.70 -24.50 -5.78
C THR A 171 0.11 -23.16 -6.25
N ASN A 172 0.22 -22.09 -5.46
CA ASN A 172 -0.26 -20.75 -5.79
C ASN A 172 0.82 -19.86 -6.40
N PHE A 173 2.07 -19.99 -5.96
CA PHE A 173 3.24 -19.25 -6.45
C PHE A 173 4.13 -20.12 -7.35
N ASP A 174 4.74 -19.47 -8.33
CA ASP A 174 5.90 -19.98 -9.07
C ASP A 174 7.16 -19.21 -8.66
N GLY A 175 8.32 -19.58 -9.22
CA GLY A 175 9.58 -18.90 -8.93
C GLY A 175 9.55 -17.39 -9.26
N ALA A 176 8.76 -16.98 -10.25
CA ALA A 176 8.70 -15.57 -10.67
C ALA A 176 7.97 -14.71 -9.64
N TYR A 177 6.90 -15.23 -9.02
CA TYR A 177 6.23 -14.55 -7.90
C TYR A 177 7.19 -14.29 -6.74
N PHE A 178 7.92 -15.32 -6.29
CA PHE A 178 8.90 -15.18 -5.22
C PHE A 178 9.96 -14.13 -5.59
N TYR A 179 10.59 -14.28 -6.75
CA TYR A 179 11.65 -13.39 -7.18
C TYR A 179 11.19 -11.94 -7.32
N LEU A 180 10.06 -11.69 -7.98
CA LEU A 180 9.59 -10.32 -8.21
C LEU A 180 9.15 -9.62 -6.91
N LEU A 181 8.54 -10.35 -5.96
CA LEU A 181 8.18 -9.80 -4.66
C LEU A 181 9.42 -9.51 -3.80
N GLU A 182 10.42 -10.38 -3.86
CA GLU A 182 11.72 -10.18 -3.19
C GLU A 182 12.46 -8.96 -3.75
N GLN A 183 12.52 -8.82 -5.08
CA GLN A 183 13.09 -7.63 -5.73
C GLN A 183 12.33 -6.34 -5.40
N ALA A 184 11.05 -6.46 -5.00
CA ALA A 184 10.23 -5.37 -4.50
C ALA A 184 10.45 -5.06 -3.02
N GLY A 185 11.28 -5.84 -2.32
CA GLY A 185 11.58 -5.68 -0.91
C GLY A 185 10.59 -6.37 0.03
N TYR A 186 9.60 -7.11 -0.48
CA TYR A 186 8.70 -7.90 0.34
C TYR A 186 9.36 -9.18 0.84
N ILE A 187 8.93 -9.62 2.03
CA ILE A 187 9.37 -10.84 2.68
C ILE A 187 8.15 -11.73 2.83
N VAL A 188 8.11 -12.77 2.01
CA VAL A 188 6.97 -13.69 1.93
C VAL A 188 7.10 -14.78 2.97
N HIS A 189 6.21 -14.81 3.95
CA HIS A 189 6.12 -15.86 4.98
C HIS A 189 4.91 -16.77 4.76
N ASP A 190 5.15 -18.07 4.64
CA ASP A 190 4.19 -19.13 4.94
C ASP A 190 4.24 -19.47 6.44
N TRP A 191 4.08 -20.76 6.78
CA TRP A 191 4.08 -21.33 8.12
C TRP A 191 4.68 -22.75 8.08
N ASN A 192 5.14 -23.24 9.22
CA ASN A 192 5.59 -24.63 9.39
C ASN A 192 4.76 -25.41 10.41
N VAL A 193 3.83 -24.74 11.10
CA VAL A 193 2.78 -25.35 11.92
C VAL A 193 1.43 -24.78 11.49
N ASP A 194 0.51 -25.65 11.08
CA ASP A 194 -0.84 -25.29 10.69
C ASP A 194 -1.80 -25.68 11.82
N SER A 195 -2.53 -24.70 12.38
CA SER A 195 -3.51 -24.99 13.42
C SER A 195 -4.71 -25.78 12.90
N GLY A 196 -4.98 -25.73 11.60
CA GLY A 196 -6.13 -26.34 10.96
C GLY A 196 -7.45 -25.65 11.30
N ASP A 197 -7.43 -24.44 11.86
CA ASP A 197 -8.63 -23.68 12.24
C ASP A 197 -9.50 -23.23 11.05
N SER A 198 -8.94 -23.23 9.85
CA SER A 198 -9.65 -22.98 8.58
C SER A 198 -10.04 -24.27 7.83
N LYS A 199 -9.79 -25.47 8.38
CA LYS A 199 -10.07 -26.75 7.71
C LYS A 199 -11.54 -26.94 7.32
N ARG A 200 -12.46 -26.42 8.14
CA ARG A 200 -13.91 -26.39 7.90
C ARG A 200 -14.55 -25.31 8.77
N LYS A 201 -15.77 -24.88 8.45
CA LYS A 201 -16.51 -23.95 9.30
C LYS A 201 -16.70 -24.56 10.71
N GLY A 202 -16.30 -23.80 11.74
CA GLY A 202 -16.48 -24.17 13.14
C GLY A 202 -15.61 -25.33 13.60
N VAL A 203 -14.32 -25.36 13.21
CA VAL A 203 -13.34 -26.31 13.78
C VAL A 203 -13.33 -26.15 15.30
N PRO A 204 -13.58 -27.21 16.09
CA PRO A 204 -13.57 -27.10 17.55
C PRO A 204 -12.21 -26.67 18.09
N ALA A 205 -12.19 -25.82 19.12
CA ALA A 205 -10.96 -25.35 19.75
C ALA A 205 -9.95 -26.47 20.09
N LYS A 206 -10.42 -27.64 20.53
CA LYS A 206 -9.56 -28.79 20.83
C LYS A 206 -8.81 -29.33 19.60
N GLU A 207 -9.44 -29.34 18.43
CA GLU A 207 -8.77 -29.73 17.18
C GLU A 207 -7.75 -28.67 16.77
N ILE A 208 -8.07 -27.38 16.97
CA ILE A 208 -7.16 -26.26 16.72
C ILE A 208 -5.91 -26.36 17.59
N VAL A 209 -6.05 -26.62 18.89
CA VAL A 209 -4.94 -26.85 19.81
C VAL A 209 -4.06 -28.01 19.32
N ALA A 210 -4.66 -29.13 18.92
CA ALA A 210 -3.91 -30.30 18.44
C ALA A 210 -3.11 -29.99 17.16
N GLY A 211 -3.66 -29.20 16.24
CA GLY A 211 -2.94 -28.73 15.05
C GLY A 211 -1.83 -27.73 15.39
N ALA A 212 -2.15 -26.71 16.17
CA ALA A 212 -1.26 -25.60 16.51
C ALA A 212 -0.06 -26.03 17.38
N THR A 213 -0.10 -27.24 17.94
CA THR A 213 0.96 -27.82 18.79
C THR A 213 1.64 -29.03 18.13
N ASN A 214 1.30 -29.33 16.87
CA ASN A 214 1.92 -30.41 16.12
C ASN A 214 3.23 -29.96 15.46
N LEU A 215 4.36 -30.26 16.11
CA LEU A 215 5.70 -29.87 15.67
C LEU A 215 6.35 -30.84 14.65
N SER A 216 5.60 -31.78 14.07
CA SER A 216 6.17 -32.81 13.18
C SER A 216 6.83 -32.24 11.92
N SER A 217 6.38 -31.08 11.44
CA SER A 217 6.87 -30.38 10.25
C SER A 217 8.05 -29.44 10.52
N THR A 218 8.46 -29.23 11.78
CA THR A 218 9.46 -28.21 12.14
C THR A 218 10.89 -28.76 12.28
N LYS A 219 11.12 -30.02 11.91
CA LYS A 219 12.43 -30.70 12.04
C LYS A 219 13.60 -29.97 11.38
N LYS A 220 13.32 -29.20 10.31
CA LYS A 220 14.35 -28.42 9.58
C LYS A 220 14.60 -27.04 10.17
N THR A 221 13.68 -26.54 11.01
CA THR A 221 13.71 -25.22 11.65
C THR A 221 13.28 -25.35 13.11
N PRO A 222 13.97 -26.17 13.93
CA PRO A 222 13.50 -26.53 15.28
C PRO A 222 13.41 -25.33 16.24
N ASN A 223 14.15 -24.25 15.94
CA ASN A 223 14.18 -23.04 16.73
C ASN A 223 13.26 -21.92 16.19
N GLU A 224 12.59 -22.13 15.07
CA GLU A 224 11.74 -21.14 14.42
C GLU A 224 10.39 -21.77 14.07
N ILE A 225 9.40 -21.55 14.93
CA ILE A 225 8.07 -22.12 14.79
C ILE A 225 7.12 -21.01 14.35
N VAL A 226 6.61 -21.07 13.12
CA VAL A 226 5.63 -20.10 12.61
C VAL A 226 4.28 -20.80 12.55
N VAL A 227 3.37 -20.40 13.45
CA VAL A 227 2.05 -21.02 13.60
C VAL A 227 1.00 -20.22 12.83
N LEU A 228 0.33 -20.86 11.88
CA LEU A 228 -0.82 -20.29 11.17
C LEU A 228 -2.09 -20.45 12.01
N MET A 229 -2.74 -19.32 12.30
CA MET A 229 -4.06 -19.20 12.89
C MET A 229 -4.81 -18.08 12.15
N HIS A 230 -6.10 -17.91 12.40
CA HIS A 230 -6.92 -16.88 11.76
C HIS A 230 -7.72 -16.10 12.80
N ASP A 231 -7.75 -14.78 12.65
CA ASP A 231 -8.61 -13.88 13.43
C ASP A 231 -9.68 -13.21 12.56
N GLY A 232 -9.84 -13.64 11.30
CA GLY A 232 -10.93 -13.23 10.42
C GLY A 232 -12.33 -13.67 10.90
N ALA A 233 -13.37 -13.17 10.24
CA ALA A 233 -14.75 -13.45 10.61
C ALA A 233 -15.06 -14.96 10.63
N GLY A 234 -15.73 -15.43 11.69
CA GLY A 234 -16.09 -16.84 11.86
C GLY A 234 -15.03 -17.72 12.55
N HIS A 235 -13.91 -17.16 12.97
CA HIS A 235 -12.83 -17.85 13.71
C HIS A 235 -12.92 -17.73 15.24
N GLY A 236 -14.12 -17.60 15.80
CA GLY A 236 -14.32 -17.52 17.25
C GLY A 236 -13.81 -18.74 18.04
N GLU A 237 -13.65 -19.91 17.42
CA GLU A 237 -13.01 -21.08 18.05
C GLU A 237 -11.49 -20.92 18.21
N THR A 238 -10.84 -20.16 17.32
CA THR A 238 -9.42 -19.83 17.43
C THR A 238 -9.14 -19.03 18.70
N VAL A 239 -10.03 -18.08 19.03
CA VAL A 239 -9.97 -17.30 20.29
C VAL A 239 -10.02 -18.23 21.52
N LYS A 240 -10.84 -19.28 21.48
CA LYS A 240 -10.98 -20.25 22.59
C LYS A 240 -9.77 -21.18 22.71
N ALA A 241 -9.12 -21.51 21.59
CA ALA A 241 -7.94 -22.38 21.55
C ALA A 241 -6.67 -21.67 22.04
N LEU A 242 -6.57 -20.37 21.80
CA LEU A 242 -5.34 -19.59 21.98
C LEU A 242 -4.68 -19.71 23.37
N PRO A 243 -5.40 -19.67 24.51
CA PRO A 243 -4.77 -19.80 25.83
C PRO A 243 -4.03 -21.13 26.02
N GLU A 244 -4.60 -22.24 25.52
CA GLU A 244 -3.97 -23.55 25.64
C GLU A 244 -2.77 -23.70 24.69
N VAL A 245 -2.83 -23.10 23.51
CA VAL A 245 -1.69 -23.03 22.57
C VAL A 245 -0.54 -22.27 23.20
N ILE A 246 -0.78 -21.08 23.76
CA ILE A 246 0.24 -20.29 24.44
C ILE A 246 0.86 -21.08 25.60
N ARG A 247 0.03 -21.68 26.46
CA ARG A 247 0.49 -22.51 27.58
C ARG A 247 1.40 -23.65 27.12
N PHE A 248 1.04 -24.37 26.06
CA PHE A 248 1.83 -25.48 25.54
C PHE A 248 3.27 -25.08 25.19
N TYR A 249 3.43 -23.93 24.52
CA TYR A 249 4.73 -23.42 24.11
C TYR A 249 5.53 -22.86 25.30
N LYS A 250 4.87 -22.12 26.22
CA LYS A 250 5.49 -21.64 27.46
C LYS A 250 6.03 -22.79 28.33
N GLU A 251 5.23 -23.85 28.54
CA GLU A 251 5.64 -25.03 29.33
C GLU A 251 6.84 -25.78 28.71
N ARG A 252 7.09 -25.59 27.42
CA ARG A 252 8.23 -26.18 26.69
C ARG A 252 9.42 -25.23 26.57
N GLY A 253 9.34 -24.05 27.18
CA GLY A 253 10.43 -23.06 27.20
C GLY A 253 10.59 -22.27 25.90
N TYR A 254 9.60 -22.27 25.01
CA TYR A 254 9.65 -21.43 23.81
C TYR A 254 9.50 -19.95 24.19
N LYS A 255 10.29 -19.09 23.53
CA LYS A 255 10.08 -17.64 23.52
C LYS A 255 9.02 -17.27 22.51
N PHE A 256 8.33 -16.16 22.73
CA PHE A 256 7.38 -15.61 21.77
C PHE A 256 7.95 -14.34 21.16
N SER A 257 7.82 -14.21 19.84
CA SER A 257 8.18 -13.00 19.11
C SER A 257 7.19 -12.74 17.97
N SER A 258 7.12 -11.48 17.53
CA SER A 258 6.53 -11.14 16.24
C SER A 258 7.56 -11.34 15.12
N LEU A 259 7.08 -11.54 13.89
CA LEU A 259 7.94 -11.62 12.71
C LEU A 259 8.53 -10.25 12.40
N SER A 260 9.73 -10.22 11.83
CA SER A 260 10.39 -9.01 11.38
C SER A 260 11.13 -9.28 10.07
N PRO A 261 11.58 -8.23 9.35
CA PRO A 261 12.39 -8.42 8.15
C PRO A 261 13.72 -9.17 8.34
N ALA A 262 14.18 -9.34 9.58
CA ALA A 262 15.39 -10.08 9.91
C ALA A 262 15.14 -11.59 10.09
N VAL A 263 13.89 -12.01 10.32
CA VAL A 263 13.55 -13.42 10.53
C VAL A 263 13.56 -14.15 9.19
N GLN A 264 14.13 -15.35 9.17
CA GLN A 264 14.17 -16.15 7.95
C GLN A 264 12.73 -16.49 7.50
N PRO A 265 12.38 -16.28 6.22
CA PRO A 265 11.05 -16.62 5.76
C PRO A 265 10.88 -18.12 5.63
N ILE A 266 9.94 -18.67 6.41
CA ILE A 266 9.39 -20.01 6.14
C ILE A 266 8.63 -19.94 4.82
N GLN A 267 9.08 -20.70 3.82
CA GLN A 267 8.43 -20.76 2.50
C GLN A 267 8.26 -22.20 2.06
N SER A 268 7.09 -22.49 1.50
CA SER A 268 6.78 -23.79 0.92
C SER A 268 7.67 -24.07 -0.30
N PRO A 269 7.98 -25.35 -0.59
CA PRO A 269 8.60 -25.70 -1.86
C PRO A 269 7.66 -25.36 -3.03
N LEU A 270 8.21 -25.21 -4.24
CA LEU A 270 7.37 -25.08 -5.42
C LEU A 270 6.58 -26.37 -5.65
N GLY A 271 5.28 -26.22 -5.91
CA GLY A 271 4.37 -27.29 -6.27
C GLY A 271 3.89 -27.15 -7.72
N LYS A 272 3.12 -28.13 -8.19
CA LYS A 272 2.41 -28.01 -9.48
C LYS A 272 1.39 -26.88 -9.36
N LEU A 273 1.50 -25.86 -10.21
CA LEU A 273 0.60 -24.71 -10.16
C LEU A 273 -0.87 -25.12 -10.37
N LYS A 274 -1.72 -24.59 -9.49
CA LYS A 274 -3.18 -24.65 -9.65
C LYS A 274 -3.67 -23.73 -10.78
N TRP A 275 -2.93 -22.65 -11.03
CA TRP A 275 -3.30 -21.57 -11.94
C TRP A 275 -2.48 -21.65 -13.22
N LYS A 276 -3.15 -21.67 -14.38
CA LYS A 276 -2.47 -21.65 -15.67
C LYS A 276 -1.99 -20.24 -15.99
N ARG A 277 -0.67 -20.04 -16.01
CA ARG A 277 -0.03 -18.79 -16.42
C ARG A 277 1.36 -19.05 -16.98
N GLY A 278 1.84 -18.13 -17.82
CA GLY A 278 3.19 -18.16 -18.38
C GLY A 278 3.96 -16.89 -18.03
N LEU A 279 5.27 -16.91 -18.27
CA LEU A 279 6.15 -15.75 -18.06
C LEU A 279 6.70 -15.29 -19.41
N ALA A 280 6.10 -14.22 -19.95
CA ALA A 280 6.63 -13.54 -21.13
C ALA A 280 7.77 -12.60 -20.72
N LEU A 281 8.81 -12.49 -21.56
CA LEU A 281 9.95 -11.61 -21.28
C LEU A 281 9.52 -10.15 -21.07
N THR A 282 8.57 -9.67 -21.88
CA THR A 282 8.00 -8.32 -21.75
C THR A 282 7.33 -8.08 -20.40
N ASP A 283 6.59 -9.09 -19.89
CA ASP A 283 5.93 -9.00 -18.60
C ASP A 283 6.96 -9.05 -17.47
N TYR A 284 7.93 -9.95 -17.56
CA TYR A 284 9.03 -10.06 -16.60
C TYR A 284 9.82 -8.76 -16.49
N THR A 285 10.30 -8.21 -17.60
CA THR A 285 11.08 -6.96 -17.61
C THR A 285 10.29 -5.80 -17.02
N ARG A 286 8.99 -5.68 -17.35
CA ARG A 286 8.12 -4.65 -16.76
C ARG A 286 7.98 -4.81 -15.25
N TRP A 287 7.69 -6.02 -14.77
CA TRP A 287 7.49 -6.26 -13.35
C TRP A 287 8.77 -6.19 -12.54
N LEU A 288 9.91 -6.57 -13.12
CA LEU A 288 11.21 -6.40 -12.48
C LEU A 288 11.55 -4.92 -12.30
N ALA A 289 11.28 -4.08 -13.30
CA ALA A 289 11.45 -2.64 -13.18
C ALA A 289 10.55 -2.05 -12.09
N ALA A 290 9.25 -2.40 -12.09
CA ALA A 290 8.31 -1.96 -11.05
C ALA A 290 8.70 -2.43 -9.64
N ALA A 291 9.21 -3.65 -9.52
CA ALA A 291 9.71 -4.18 -8.25
C ALA A 291 10.93 -3.39 -7.75
N ARG A 292 11.93 -3.15 -8.62
CA ARG A 292 13.12 -2.36 -8.27
C ARG A 292 12.81 -0.91 -7.92
N GLU A 293 11.83 -0.31 -8.60
CA GLU A 293 11.33 1.03 -8.25
C GLU A 293 10.66 1.00 -6.86
N HIS A 294 9.83 0.00 -6.60
CA HIS A 294 9.15 -0.15 -5.31
C HIS A 294 10.13 -0.37 -4.15
N SER A 295 11.19 -1.18 -4.34
CA SER A 295 12.14 -1.42 -3.25
C SER A 295 12.93 -0.17 -2.83
N ALA A 296 12.99 0.86 -3.67
CA ALA A 296 13.57 2.16 -3.29
C ALA A 296 12.81 2.83 -2.12
N LEU A 297 11.51 2.54 -1.95
CA LEU A 297 10.71 3.03 -0.81
C LEU A 297 11.30 2.58 0.55
N TYR A 298 11.94 1.42 0.58
CA TYR A 298 12.57 0.84 1.77
C TYR A 298 14.05 1.23 1.93
N ALA A 299 14.67 1.82 0.91
CA ALA A 299 16.05 2.29 0.95
C ALA A 299 16.18 3.71 1.53
N GLU A 300 15.15 4.55 1.37
CA GLU A 300 15.15 5.95 1.82
C GLU A 300 14.72 6.13 3.29
N LYS A 301 14.26 5.07 3.97
CA LYS A 301 13.74 5.15 5.33
C LYS A 301 14.29 3.98 6.17
N PRO A 302 14.89 4.24 7.34
CA PRO A 302 15.27 3.16 8.23
C PRO A 302 14.03 2.34 8.57
N VAL A 303 14.17 1.02 8.55
CA VAL A 303 13.22 0.08 9.15
C VAL A 303 12.91 0.61 10.55
N MET A 304 11.64 0.81 10.90
CA MET A 304 11.27 1.06 12.29
C MET A 304 11.64 -0.20 13.09
N GLU A 305 12.86 -0.21 13.62
CA GLU A 305 13.20 -0.98 14.80
C GLU A 305 12.30 -0.51 15.92
N THR A 306 11.68 -1.50 16.54
CA THR A 306 10.88 -1.44 17.76
C THR A 306 11.26 -0.27 18.67
N LEU A 307 10.29 0.59 18.99
CA LEU A 307 10.41 1.49 20.14
C LEU A 307 10.67 0.61 21.38
N PRO A 308 11.76 0.82 22.14
CA PRO A 308 12.07 -0.01 23.29
C PRO A 308 11.00 0.16 24.36
N ALA A 309 10.52 -0.99 24.85
CA ALA A 309 9.71 -1.10 26.04
C ALA A 309 10.59 -0.84 27.27
N ASP A 310 10.54 0.37 27.81
CA ASP A 310 10.53 0.60 29.26
C ASP A 310 10.37 2.09 29.56
N THR A 311 9.23 2.44 30.16
CA THR A 311 9.18 3.11 31.47
C THR A 311 7.75 3.02 31.96
N ALA A 312 7.51 2.09 32.88
CA ALA A 312 6.45 2.24 33.86
C ALA A 312 6.73 3.52 34.68
N ALA A 313 5.75 4.41 34.77
CA ALA A 313 5.75 5.49 35.76
C ALA A 313 4.31 5.82 36.18
N GLU A 314 3.98 5.26 37.33
CA GLU A 314 3.15 5.78 38.40
C GLU A 314 2.44 7.14 38.19
N THR A 315 1.15 7.11 38.51
CA THR A 315 0.30 8.22 38.96
C THR A 315 1.05 9.41 39.58
N ARG A 316 0.85 10.60 39.01
CA ARG A 316 0.76 11.86 39.75
C ARG A 316 0.00 12.93 38.97
N GLU A 317 -1.05 13.44 39.59
CA GLU A 317 -1.75 14.69 39.22
C GLU A 317 -0.76 15.87 39.24
N GLY A 318 -0.85 16.77 38.25
CA GLY A 318 -0.12 18.03 38.29
C GLY A 318 0.05 18.73 36.94
N THR A 319 -0.88 19.65 36.66
CA THR A 319 -0.73 20.92 35.92
C THR A 319 -0.06 20.93 34.54
N VAL A 320 -0.88 21.28 33.55
CA VAL A 320 -0.54 21.71 32.19
C VAL A 320 0.45 22.87 32.20
N ASP A 321 1.55 22.74 31.47
CA ASP A 321 2.22 23.87 30.84
C ASP A 321 2.66 23.49 29.42
N GLU A 322 2.25 24.30 28.45
CA GLU A 322 2.47 24.11 27.02
C GLU A 322 3.91 24.50 26.64
N SER A 323 4.66 23.61 25.97
CA SER A 323 5.53 24.07 24.87
C SER A 323 5.83 22.97 23.83
N ALA A 324 5.24 23.14 22.65
CA ALA A 324 5.73 22.85 21.30
C ALA A 324 6.32 21.45 20.96
N SER A 325 5.43 20.51 20.63
CA SER A 325 5.68 19.57 19.53
C SER A 325 5.21 20.23 18.22
N LYS A 326 6.12 20.49 17.27
CA LYS A 326 5.79 21.13 16.00
C LYS A 326 5.02 20.15 15.11
N ALA A 327 3.71 20.36 14.98
CA ALA A 327 2.91 19.78 13.92
C ALA A 327 3.54 20.08 12.54
N PRO A 328 3.32 19.22 11.52
CA PRO A 328 3.70 19.55 10.14
C PRO A 328 3.15 20.94 9.79
N LEU A 329 3.99 21.78 9.20
CA LEU A 329 3.56 23.12 8.79
C LEU A 329 2.32 22.97 7.87
N PRO A 330 1.24 23.71 8.11
CA PRO A 330 0.05 23.64 7.28
C PRO A 330 0.43 23.98 5.84
N LEU A 331 -0.14 23.25 4.87
CA LEU A 331 0.08 23.54 3.46
C LEU A 331 -0.30 25.01 3.17
N PRO A 332 0.37 25.69 2.23
CA PRO A 332 -0.02 27.04 1.86
C PRO A 332 -1.47 27.03 1.34
N PRO A 333 -2.24 28.13 1.44
CA PRO A 333 -3.55 28.20 0.82
C PRO A 333 -3.49 27.85 -0.68
N LEU A 334 -4.51 27.14 -1.15
CA LEU A 334 -4.67 26.75 -2.55
C LEU A 334 -5.79 27.56 -3.19
N THR A 335 -5.49 28.31 -4.25
CA THR A 335 -6.51 28.91 -5.11
C THR A 335 -6.77 28.07 -6.34
N LEU A 336 -8.03 27.75 -6.58
CA LEU A 336 -8.51 27.26 -7.87
C LEU A 336 -9.09 28.44 -8.65
N ASP A 337 -8.45 28.84 -9.74
CA ASP A 337 -8.95 29.86 -10.67
C ASP A 337 -9.62 29.16 -11.85
N VAL A 338 -10.95 29.10 -11.84
CA VAL A 338 -11.74 28.48 -12.90
C VAL A 338 -12.24 29.56 -13.85
N SER A 339 -11.65 29.65 -15.04
CA SER A 339 -12.01 30.62 -16.09
C SER A 339 -12.17 32.07 -15.59
N GLY A 340 -11.28 32.53 -14.70
CA GLY A 340 -11.27 33.90 -14.16
C GLY A 340 -11.99 34.08 -12.82
N ARG A 341 -12.45 32.99 -12.18
CA ARG A 341 -13.04 32.99 -10.84
C ARG A 341 -12.18 32.18 -9.89
N ALA A 342 -11.57 32.86 -8.92
CA ALA A 342 -10.74 32.27 -7.89
C ALA A 342 -11.56 31.81 -6.66
N VAL A 343 -11.34 30.58 -6.21
CA VAL A 343 -11.80 30.05 -4.92
C VAL A 343 -10.58 29.57 -4.12
N THR A 344 -10.39 30.11 -2.92
CA THR A 344 -9.23 29.77 -2.07
C THR A 344 -9.62 28.83 -0.94
N PHE A 345 -8.85 27.75 -0.80
CA PHE A 345 -8.95 26.76 0.25
C PHE A 345 -7.79 26.95 1.24
N THR A 346 -8.09 26.86 2.54
CA THR A 346 -7.06 26.87 3.58
C THR A 346 -6.19 25.59 3.50
N GLY A 347 -5.03 25.60 4.14
CA GLY A 347 -4.07 24.48 4.13
C GLY A 347 -4.59 23.12 4.61
N ASN A 348 -5.76 23.09 5.27
CA ASN A 348 -6.44 21.86 5.70
C ASN A 348 -7.55 21.40 4.73
N GLY A 349 -7.84 22.19 3.70
CA GLY A 349 -8.85 21.90 2.67
C GLY A 349 -8.35 20.97 1.56
N TYR A 350 -7.05 20.68 1.52
CA TYR A 350 -6.44 19.76 0.58
C TYR A 350 -5.21 19.07 1.19
N SER A 351 -4.71 18.05 0.51
CA SER A 351 -3.54 17.29 0.91
C SER A 351 -2.66 16.97 -0.30
N MET A 352 -1.39 16.66 -0.04
CA MET A 352 -0.45 16.20 -1.06
C MET A 352 -0.15 14.71 -0.82
N ARG A 353 -0.17 13.91 -1.88
CA ARG A 353 0.37 12.54 -1.86
C ARG A 353 1.35 12.41 -3.03
N GLY A 354 2.64 12.40 -2.71
CA GLY A 354 3.68 12.64 -3.70
C GLY A 354 3.57 14.05 -4.30
N ASP A 355 3.56 14.13 -5.63
CA ASP A 355 3.38 15.35 -6.42
C ASP A 355 1.91 15.69 -6.70
N LYS A 356 0.98 14.78 -6.38
CA LYS A 356 -0.45 14.92 -6.68
C LYS A 356 -1.21 15.64 -5.57
N LEU A 357 -2.11 16.54 -5.98
CA LEU A 357 -3.00 17.29 -5.11
C LEU A 357 -4.32 16.53 -4.91
N TYR A 358 -4.72 16.33 -3.67
CA TYR A 358 -5.95 15.65 -3.29
C TYR A 358 -6.85 16.57 -2.48
N MET A 359 -8.13 16.66 -2.85
CA MET A 359 -9.10 17.48 -2.12
C MET A 359 -10.52 16.91 -2.25
N PRO A 360 -11.49 17.38 -1.44
CA PRO A 360 -12.86 16.92 -1.55
C PRO A 360 -13.45 17.19 -2.95
N LEU A 361 -13.99 16.16 -3.59
CA LEU A 361 -14.60 16.22 -4.92
C LEU A 361 -15.71 17.28 -4.98
N ARG A 362 -16.49 17.40 -3.90
CA ARG A 362 -17.54 18.42 -3.78
C ARG A 362 -16.97 19.83 -3.94
N ASP A 363 -15.85 20.11 -3.29
CA ASP A 363 -15.22 21.43 -3.29
C ASP A 363 -14.69 21.77 -4.69
N ILE A 364 -14.13 20.79 -5.40
CA ILE A 364 -13.71 20.92 -6.81
C ILE A 364 -14.94 21.21 -7.69
N ALA A 365 -16.00 20.43 -7.51
CA ALA A 365 -17.21 20.52 -8.31
C ALA A 365 -17.91 21.87 -8.13
N GLU A 366 -18.07 22.33 -6.89
CA GLU A 366 -18.65 23.63 -6.57
C GLU A 366 -17.77 24.78 -7.09
N ALA A 367 -16.44 24.66 -7.00
CA ALA A 367 -15.51 25.63 -7.59
C ALA A 367 -15.65 25.72 -9.11
N MET A 368 -15.91 24.59 -9.78
CA MET A 368 -16.18 24.52 -11.23
C MET A 368 -17.62 24.92 -11.62
N GLY A 369 -18.48 25.27 -10.66
CA GLY A 369 -19.85 25.70 -10.90
C GLY A 369 -20.85 24.55 -11.09
N ALA A 370 -20.54 23.35 -10.63
CA ALA A 370 -21.47 22.22 -10.64
C ALA A 370 -22.44 22.28 -9.46
N SER A 371 -23.67 21.81 -9.67
CA SER A 371 -24.59 21.51 -8.57
C SER A 371 -24.35 20.08 -8.07
N VAL A 372 -24.37 19.91 -6.75
CA VAL A 372 -24.13 18.62 -6.09
C VAL A 372 -25.40 18.18 -5.37
N GLU A 373 -25.96 17.05 -5.79
CA GLU A 373 -27.14 16.42 -5.16
C GLU A 373 -26.71 15.12 -4.48
N TRP A 374 -26.96 15.01 -3.18
CA TRP A 374 -26.72 13.78 -2.43
C TRP A 374 -28.02 12.98 -2.26
N ARG A 375 -28.02 11.73 -2.72
CA ARG A 375 -29.14 10.80 -2.55
C ARG A 375 -28.85 9.83 -1.41
N GLY A 376 -29.26 10.23 -0.21
CA GLY A 376 -28.94 9.52 1.03
C GLY A 376 -29.45 8.08 1.13
N SER A 377 -30.56 7.74 0.47
CA SER A 377 -31.12 6.37 0.47
C SER A 377 -30.32 5.38 -0.39
N SER A 378 -29.53 5.86 -1.35
CA SER A 378 -28.75 5.03 -2.27
C SER A 378 -27.23 5.22 -2.13
N SER A 379 -26.77 6.11 -1.25
CA SER A 379 -25.36 6.52 -1.14
C SER A 379 -24.79 6.95 -2.51
N VAL A 380 -25.56 7.73 -3.26
CA VAL A 380 -25.19 8.22 -4.59
C VAL A 380 -24.99 9.73 -4.56
N ALA A 381 -23.86 10.22 -5.06
CA ALA A 381 -23.67 11.65 -5.33
C ALA A 381 -23.86 11.91 -6.83
N VAL A 382 -24.72 12.87 -7.17
CA VAL A 382 -24.97 13.30 -8.54
C VAL A 382 -24.42 14.71 -8.70
N LEU A 383 -23.41 14.87 -9.56
CA LEU A 383 -22.84 16.16 -9.90
C LEU A 383 -23.37 16.58 -11.27
N LYS A 384 -23.94 17.77 -11.37
CA LYS A 384 -24.47 18.31 -12.63
C LYS A 384 -23.72 19.58 -13.01
N LEU A 385 -23.06 19.56 -14.16
CA LEU A 385 -22.39 20.71 -14.76
C LEU A 385 -22.87 20.87 -16.21
N GLY A 386 -23.72 21.87 -16.45
CA GLY A 386 -24.38 22.04 -17.75
C GLY A 386 -25.24 20.83 -18.12
N MET A 387 -24.94 20.18 -19.25
CA MET A 387 -25.65 18.99 -19.74
C MET A 387 -25.01 17.66 -19.33
N ARG A 388 -23.97 17.69 -18.48
CA ARG A 388 -23.31 16.48 -17.99
C ARG A 388 -23.76 16.12 -16.58
N GLU A 389 -23.94 14.83 -16.38
CA GLU A 389 -24.21 14.23 -15.08
C GLU A 389 -23.08 13.26 -14.73
N VAL A 390 -22.49 13.44 -13.54
CA VAL A 390 -21.53 12.51 -12.97
C VAL A 390 -22.22 11.83 -11.81
N ILE A 391 -22.52 10.54 -11.96
CA ILE A 391 -23.12 9.71 -10.93
C ILE A 391 -22.03 8.93 -10.24
N TYR A 392 -21.88 9.16 -8.94
CA TYR A 392 -21.00 8.40 -8.08
C TYR A 392 -21.81 7.35 -7.33
N ASP A 393 -21.52 6.07 -7.56
CA ASP A 393 -22.14 4.94 -6.88
C ASP A 393 -21.19 4.41 -5.80
N LEU A 394 -21.35 4.85 -4.53
CA LEU A 394 -20.51 4.38 -3.41
C LEU A 394 -20.61 2.88 -3.16
N PRO A 395 -21.80 2.26 -3.13
CA PRO A 395 -21.93 0.83 -2.92
C PRO A 395 -21.16 0.00 -3.96
N HIS A 396 -21.15 0.44 -5.22
CA HIS A 396 -20.55 -0.34 -6.32
C HIS A 396 -19.19 0.19 -6.79
N ARG A 397 -18.69 1.30 -6.24
CA ARG A 397 -17.38 1.92 -6.54
C ARG A 397 -17.17 2.28 -8.02
N PHE A 398 -18.21 2.83 -8.66
CA PHE A 398 -18.13 3.34 -10.04
C PHE A 398 -18.42 4.84 -10.10
N ILE A 399 -17.71 5.54 -10.98
CA ILE A 399 -18.17 6.82 -11.54
C ILE A 399 -18.75 6.52 -12.92
N THR A 400 -19.96 7.03 -13.15
CA THR A 400 -20.59 7.09 -14.46
C THR A 400 -20.63 8.54 -14.90
N VAL A 401 -20.07 8.84 -16.07
CA VAL A 401 -20.18 10.16 -16.70
C VAL A 401 -21.14 10.04 -17.88
N SER A 402 -22.23 10.80 -17.81
CA SER A 402 -23.29 10.86 -18.81
C SER A 402 -23.32 12.25 -19.45
N GLY A 403 -23.55 12.31 -20.76
CA GLY A 403 -23.64 13.57 -21.49
C GLY A 403 -24.25 13.41 -22.89
N PRO A 404 -24.72 14.50 -23.52
CA PRO A 404 -25.46 14.44 -24.76
C PRO A 404 -24.61 13.91 -25.93
N GLY A 405 -25.18 12.96 -26.68
CA GLY A 405 -24.61 12.42 -27.91
C GLY A 405 -23.42 11.46 -27.74
N LYS A 406 -23.10 11.02 -26.52
CA LYS A 406 -22.06 10.00 -26.26
C LYS A 406 -22.58 8.92 -25.31
N PRO A 407 -22.16 7.65 -25.49
CA PRO A 407 -22.50 6.58 -24.55
C PRO A 407 -21.89 6.86 -23.17
N ASP A 408 -22.61 6.47 -22.12
CA ASP A 408 -22.17 6.60 -20.74
C ASP A 408 -20.79 5.96 -20.55
N LYS A 409 -19.85 6.73 -19.99
CA LYS A 409 -18.52 6.23 -19.68
C LYS A 409 -18.49 5.82 -18.21
N ARG A 410 -18.25 4.53 -17.96
CA ARG A 410 -18.13 3.95 -16.62
C ARG A 410 -16.66 3.73 -16.27
N MET A 411 -16.21 4.23 -15.13
CA MET A 411 -14.84 4.10 -14.65
C MET A 411 -14.82 3.51 -13.23
N ASN A 412 -13.94 2.53 -13.01
CA ASN A 412 -13.69 1.92 -11.71
C ASN A 412 -12.66 2.77 -10.94
N LEU A 413 -12.95 3.06 -9.67
CA LEU A 413 -12.33 4.15 -8.92
C LEU A 413 -11.16 3.65 -8.07
N ALA A 414 -9.97 3.65 -8.65
CA ALA A 414 -8.74 3.22 -7.99
C ALA A 414 -8.09 4.29 -7.09
N ASP A 415 -8.42 5.58 -7.24
CA ASP A 415 -7.70 6.69 -6.58
C ASP A 415 -8.53 7.50 -5.57
N ILE A 416 -9.72 7.01 -5.20
CA ILE A 416 -10.68 7.76 -4.38
C ILE A 416 -10.66 7.28 -2.94
N SER A 417 -10.48 8.21 -2.00
CA SER A 417 -10.51 7.94 -0.56
C SER A 417 -11.72 8.60 0.08
N LEU A 418 -12.53 7.88 0.85
CA LEU A 418 -13.53 8.49 1.72
C LEU A 418 -12.87 8.88 3.05
N ILE A 419 -12.95 10.16 3.45
CA ILE A 419 -12.44 10.71 4.72
C ILE A 419 -13.52 11.64 5.28
N ASP A 420 -13.98 11.41 6.51
CA ASP A 420 -15.07 12.18 7.15
C ASP A 420 -16.32 12.35 6.26
N SER A 421 -16.76 11.28 5.59
CA SER A 421 -17.87 11.31 4.62
C SER A 421 -17.65 12.24 3.42
N ARG A 422 -16.41 12.69 3.17
CA ARG A 422 -16.00 13.46 1.99
C ARG A 422 -15.19 12.57 1.05
N LEU A 423 -15.54 12.61 -0.24
CA LEU A 423 -14.80 11.92 -1.29
C LEU A 423 -13.55 12.73 -1.64
N ILE A 424 -12.39 12.25 -1.21
CA ILE A 424 -11.09 12.85 -1.51
C ILE A 424 -10.55 12.23 -2.80
N VAL A 425 -10.29 13.09 -3.78
CA VAL A 425 -9.92 12.70 -5.14
C VAL A 425 -8.68 13.47 -5.61
N PRO A 426 -7.89 12.94 -6.55
CA PRO A 426 -6.86 13.72 -7.22
C PRO A 426 -7.51 14.87 -7.99
N LEU A 427 -7.07 16.11 -7.74
CA LEU A 427 -7.63 17.33 -8.35
C LEU A 427 -7.68 17.24 -9.87
N TYR A 428 -6.59 16.79 -10.49
CA TYR A 428 -6.41 16.78 -11.95
C TYR A 428 -7.40 15.81 -12.61
N THR A 429 -7.52 14.62 -12.03
CA THR A 429 -8.49 13.60 -12.46
C THR A 429 -9.91 14.11 -12.33
N ALA A 430 -10.24 14.77 -11.22
CA ALA A 430 -11.58 15.32 -11.00
C ALA A 430 -11.90 16.46 -11.97
N VAL A 431 -10.96 17.38 -12.22
CA VAL A 431 -11.11 18.47 -13.19
C VAL A 431 -11.36 17.92 -14.59
N GLU A 432 -10.57 16.92 -15.02
CA GLU A 432 -10.75 16.29 -16.33
C GLU A 432 -12.12 15.60 -16.46
N LEU A 433 -12.55 14.88 -15.42
CA LEU A 433 -13.85 14.22 -15.39
C LEU A 433 -15.01 15.21 -15.47
N LEU A 434 -14.87 16.35 -14.78
CA LEU A 434 -15.83 17.45 -14.82
C LEU A 434 -15.77 18.26 -16.12
N GLY A 435 -14.85 17.95 -17.03
CA GLY A 435 -14.77 18.57 -18.35
C GLY A 435 -13.96 19.86 -18.40
N GLY A 436 -13.13 20.11 -17.38
CA GLY A 436 -12.10 21.14 -17.40
C GLY A 436 -10.72 20.58 -17.78
N GLU A 437 -9.77 21.49 -17.94
CA GLU A 437 -8.35 21.18 -18.12
C GLU A 437 -7.49 22.11 -17.28
N ILE A 438 -6.34 21.61 -16.81
CA ILE A 438 -5.42 22.41 -16.00
C ILE A 438 -4.58 23.26 -16.95
N GLY A 439 -4.75 24.58 -16.89
CA GLY A 439 -3.99 25.55 -17.70
C GLY A 439 -2.63 25.86 -17.09
N SER A 440 -2.55 26.01 -15.76
CA SER A 440 -1.28 26.20 -15.04
C SER A 440 -1.38 25.77 -13.58
N ASP A 441 -0.27 25.33 -13.00
CA ASP A 441 -0.11 25.08 -11.55
C ASP A 441 1.15 25.79 -11.08
N SER A 442 0.97 26.83 -10.27
CA SER A 442 2.06 27.66 -9.76
C SER A 442 2.19 27.50 -8.25
N LYS A 443 3.40 27.23 -7.79
CA LYS A 443 3.73 27.00 -6.38
C LYS A 443 4.62 28.13 -5.86
N GLY A 444 4.04 29.04 -5.09
CA GLY A 444 4.74 30.02 -4.28
C GLY A 444 5.08 29.49 -2.89
N GLY A 445 5.94 30.21 -2.16
CA GLY A 445 6.32 29.85 -0.79
C GLY A 445 5.20 30.02 0.24
N ASP A 446 4.24 30.90 -0.05
CA ASP A 446 3.12 31.28 0.81
C ASP A 446 1.74 30.97 0.19
N HIS A 447 1.69 30.56 -1.09
CA HIS A 447 0.46 30.37 -1.83
C HIS A 447 0.63 29.39 -3.01
N ARG A 448 -0.39 28.58 -3.31
CA ARG A 448 -0.44 27.76 -4.55
C ARG A 448 -1.66 28.15 -5.37
N GLU A 449 -1.51 28.31 -6.68
CA GLU A 449 -2.61 28.65 -7.59
C GLU A 449 -2.66 27.65 -8.75
N VAL A 450 -3.83 27.07 -8.97
CA VAL A 450 -4.14 26.17 -10.08
C VAL A 450 -5.21 26.81 -10.96
N ARG A 451 -4.87 27.11 -12.21
CA ARG A 451 -5.81 27.59 -13.23
C ARG A 451 -6.46 26.43 -13.95
N ILE A 452 -7.78 26.52 -14.07
CA ILE A 452 -8.65 25.53 -14.71
C ILE A 452 -9.41 26.24 -15.83
N GLU A 453 -9.31 25.71 -17.04
CA GLU A 453 -10.10 26.15 -18.20
C GLU A 453 -11.23 25.17 -18.45
N LEU A 454 -12.45 25.67 -18.62
CA LEU A 454 -13.60 24.82 -18.98
C LEU A 454 -13.63 24.62 -20.50
N ARG A 455 -13.84 23.38 -20.95
CA ARG A 455 -13.96 23.09 -22.38
C ARG A 455 -15.19 23.79 -23.00
N PRO A 456 -15.24 23.99 -24.33
CA PRO A 456 -16.41 24.55 -25.00
C PRO A 456 -17.69 23.72 -24.76
N GLY A 457 -18.80 24.39 -24.40
CA GLY A 457 -20.10 23.76 -24.15
C GLY A 457 -20.49 23.56 -22.68
N TYR A 458 -19.71 24.09 -21.73
CA TYR A 458 -19.97 24.01 -20.29
C TYR A 458 -20.29 25.41 -19.74
N PRO A 459 -21.57 25.83 -19.71
CA PRO A 459 -21.95 27.11 -19.13
C PRO A 459 -21.79 27.07 -17.60
N LEU A 460 -21.29 28.16 -17.01
CA LEU A 460 -21.29 28.36 -15.56
C LEU A 460 -22.75 28.49 -15.08
N ALA A 461 -23.32 27.41 -14.57
CA ALA A 461 -24.67 27.40 -14.01
C ALA A 461 -24.59 27.50 -12.48
N PHE A 462 -24.68 28.72 -11.94
CA PHE A 462 -24.60 28.94 -10.50
C PHE A 462 -25.89 28.50 -9.80
N ALA A 463 -25.82 27.51 -8.90
CA ALA A 463 -26.91 27.15 -7.99
C ALA A 463 -26.73 27.88 -6.64
N PRO A 464 -27.82 28.28 -5.95
CA PRO A 464 -27.74 28.92 -4.65
C PRO A 464 -27.26 27.91 -3.58
N THR A 465 -26.38 28.37 -2.69
CA THR A 465 -25.88 27.66 -1.52
C THR A 465 -27.02 27.22 -0.61
N PHE A 466 -27.25 25.91 -0.47
CA PHE A 466 -28.11 25.37 0.60
C PHE A 466 -27.25 25.00 1.81
N SER A 467 -27.56 25.61 2.96
CA SER A 467 -26.99 25.28 4.27
C SER A 467 -27.47 23.89 4.72
N PHE A 468 -26.55 23.01 5.09
CA PHE A 468 -26.89 21.75 5.75
C PHE A 468 -26.59 21.83 7.25
N VAL A 469 -27.61 21.50 8.05
CA VAL A 469 -27.52 21.29 9.49
C VAL A 469 -27.09 19.83 9.71
N PRO A 470 -26.05 19.56 10.52
CA PRO A 470 -25.55 18.19 10.72
C PRO A 470 -26.60 17.30 11.41
N PRO A 471 -26.62 15.97 11.16
CA PRO A 471 -27.49 15.06 11.88
C PRO A 471 -27.04 15.01 13.33
N ASN A 472 -27.92 15.46 14.22
CA ASN A 472 -27.82 15.23 15.65
C ASN A 472 -27.68 13.72 15.95
N SER A 473 -26.90 13.46 17.00
CA SER A 473 -26.87 12.25 17.80
C SER A 473 -28.13 11.37 17.75
N LEU A 474 -27.95 10.09 17.44
CA LEU A 474 -28.83 8.99 17.82
C LEU A 474 -27.88 7.99 18.52
N LYS A 475 -27.80 7.83 19.85
CA LYS A 475 -28.82 7.44 20.84
C LYS A 475 -29.97 6.64 20.24
N LYS A 476 -29.73 5.38 19.89
CA LYS A 476 -30.13 4.19 20.66
C LYS A 476 -29.72 2.92 19.92
#